data_AF-A0AAV8A6Y4-F1
#
_entry.id   AF-A0AAV8A6Y4-F1
#
_cell.length_a   1.000
_cell.length_b   1.000
_cell.length_c   1.000
_cell.angle_alpha   90.00
_cell.angle_beta   90.00
_cell.angle_gamma   90.00
#
_symmetry.space_group_name_H-M   'P 1'
#
loop_
_entity.id
_entity.type
_entity.pdbx_description
1 polymer ?
#
loop_
_entity_poly.entity_id
_entity_poly.type
_entity_poly.pdbx_seq_one_letter_code
_entity_poly.pdbx_strand_id
1 'polypeptide(L)'
;MSLKHPQLLCSLNFELKTLLAEFEPEFTHLTKSLVYEKITRSSKPLFGNLSFSKWSLFPIKNRLLIKNTVAEETREPFDYITSENDNEVHWYPNFADYYLFGFYSGPLLAQDELQVLEHPSLGSLRQVLIHDTSLPKNATPLTRKNGVPTPVLIYNVPRQAILDVSPNKEKGRPLGLYGNQFARTNRKVVLDSVSILSPPTWSNIYAIEAPKYGLGKYTLSQIKEIFSSCYTSFSAACLVSQEEENFGFDQILYGLENSNQNEAEKGKNDKEEEKKKDMEVENEKEKENEKEKENENLPEKENKIEKEKEKEEIIEETKENEKEILDCVEIPRVRKVPRKVILHLGHWGCGTYGGNKVLMTLLQLLAAKAAGVDNVYYHTFTKIGSECFNKGVESLENLLQEVTEKENRLNIDKTLKKVEQMNFEWSKLDEN
;
A
#
# COMPACT_ATOMS: atom_id res chain seq x y z
N MET A 1 -3.18 15.02 18.54
CA MET A 1 -3.39 15.85 17.34
C MET A 1 -2.26 15.52 16.34
N SER A 2 -2.53 14.67 15.35
CA SER A 2 -1.55 14.36 14.30
C SER A 2 -1.37 15.60 13.41
N LEU A 3 -0.19 16.22 13.46
CA LEU A 3 0.18 17.34 12.58
C LEU A 3 0.30 16.79 11.16
N LYS A 4 -0.78 16.89 10.37
CA LYS A 4 -0.77 16.49 8.95
C LYS A 4 0.35 17.24 8.22
N HIS A 5 1.26 16.50 7.62
CA HIS A 5 2.37 17.04 6.83
C HIS A 5 1.82 17.98 5.75
N PRO A 6 2.40 19.18 5.50
CA PRO A 6 1.80 20.18 4.61
C PRO A 6 1.69 19.73 3.15
N GLN A 7 2.46 18.73 2.74
CA GLN A 7 2.37 18.14 1.39
C GLN A 7 1.41 16.94 1.30
N LEU A 8 0.86 16.45 2.42
CA LEU A 8 -0.12 15.37 2.40
C LEU A 8 -1.46 15.94 1.95
N LEU A 9 -1.91 15.57 0.76
CA LEU A 9 -3.21 15.97 0.23
C LEU A 9 -4.30 15.19 0.97
N CYS A 10 -4.23 13.86 0.94
CA CYS A 10 -5.17 13.01 1.67
C CYS A 10 -4.48 11.73 2.15
N SER A 11 -5.04 11.17 3.20
CA SER A 11 -4.70 9.85 3.75
C SER A 11 -6.00 9.16 4.15
N LEU A 12 -6.15 7.91 3.73
CA LEU A 12 -7.32 7.07 3.93
C LEU A 12 -6.85 5.69 4.38
N ASN A 13 -7.65 5.03 5.20
CA ASN A 13 -7.44 3.65 5.62
C ASN A 13 -8.70 2.85 5.27
N PHE A 14 -8.50 1.71 4.65
CA PHE A 14 -9.58 0.83 4.21
C PHE A 14 -9.41 -0.53 4.85
N GLU A 15 -10.44 -1.01 5.54
CA GLU A 15 -10.48 -2.38 6.03
C GLU A 15 -10.65 -3.30 4.81
N LEU A 16 -9.73 -4.27 4.66
CA LEU A 16 -9.58 -5.06 3.44
C LEU A 16 -10.84 -5.89 3.13
N LYS A 17 -11.48 -6.48 4.12
CA LYS A 17 -12.67 -7.29 3.92
C LYS A 17 -13.82 -6.45 3.36
N THR A 18 -14.03 -5.26 3.91
CA THR A 18 -15.05 -4.29 3.48
C THR A 18 -14.73 -3.74 2.10
N LEU A 19 -13.48 -3.32 1.88
CA LEU A 19 -13.04 -2.79 0.58
C LEU A 19 -13.26 -3.80 -0.56
N LEU A 20 -12.90 -5.06 -0.34
CA LEU A 20 -13.07 -6.11 -1.33
C LEU A 20 -14.54 -6.49 -1.53
N ALA A 21 -15.37 -6.45 -0.49
CA ALA A 21 -16.79 -6.82 -0.58
C ALA A 21 -17.66 -5.73 -1.24
N GLU A 22 -17.38 -4.46 -0.95
CA GLU A 22 -18.20 -3.34 -1.46
C GLU A 22 -17.71 -2.80 -2.80
N PHE A 23 -16.41 -2.95 -3.08
CA PHE A 23 -15.75 -2.38 -4.24
C PHE A 23 -14.91 -3.44 -4.96
N GLU A 24 -15.52 -4.53 -5.41
CA GLU A 24 -14.81 -5.60 -6.13
C GLU A 24 -14.07 -5.06 -7.38
N PRO A 25 -12.87 -5.60 -7.73
CA PRO A 25 -12.19 -5.24 -8.96
C PRO A 25 -12.97 -5.66 -10.20
N GLU A 26 -13.17 -4.72 -11.13
CA GLU A 26 -13.88 -4.94 -12.39
C GLU A 26 -12.91 -5.25 -13.54
N PHE A 27 -12.80 -6.52 -13.92
CA PHE A 27 -12.01 -6.95 -15.08
C PHE A 27 -12.87 -7.10 -16.33
N THR A 28 -12.69 -6.22 -17.31
CA THR A 28 -13.41 -6.28 -18.61
C THR A 28 -12.84 -7.36 -19.54
N HIS A 29 -11.55 -7.69 -19.41
CA HIS A 29 -10.93 -8.77 -20.16
C HIS A 29 -11.18 -10.14 -19.51
N LEU A 30 -11.82 -11.04 -20.25
CA LEU A 30 -12.23 -12.37 -19.78
C LEU A 30 -11.09 -13.16 -19.13
N THR A 31 -9.88 -13.17 -19.69
CA THR A 31 -8.78 -13.93 -19.09
C THR A 31 -8.37 -13.37 -17.73
N LYS A 32 -8.40 -12.04 -17.53
CA LYS A 32 -8.06 -11.45 -16.23
C LYS A 32 -9.16 -11.73 -15.20
N SER A 33 -10.42 -11.67 -15.63
CA SER A 33 -11.56 -12.07 -14.79
C SER A 33 -11.44 -13.52 -14.32
N LEU A 34 -11.09 -14.46 -15.20
CA LEU A 34 -10.86 -15.86 -14.82
C LEU A 34 -9.66 -16.05 -13.87
N VAL A 35 -8.59 -15.25 -14.04
CA VAL A 35 -7.46 -15.25 -13.10
C VAL A 35 -7.92 -14.75 -11.73
N TYR A 36 -8.66 -13.64 -11.68
CA TYR A 36 -9.22 -13.12 -10.42
C TYR A 36 -10.15 -14.12 -9.74
N GLU A 37 -11.04 -14.78 -10.50
CA GLU A 37 -11.92 -15.84 -10.00
C GLU A 37 -11.12 -17.03 -9.43
N LYS A 38 -10.02 -17.42 -10.08
CA LYS A 38 -9.10 -18.45 -9.57
C LYS A 38 -8.46 -18.02 -8.24
N ILE A 39 -8.09 -16.75 -8.11
CA ILE A 39 -7.53 -16.17 -6.88
C ILE A 39 -8.59 -16.19 -5.77
N THR A 40 -9.77 -15.64 -6.00
CA THR A 40 -10.81 -15.50 -4.97
C THR A 40 -11.31 -16.85 -4.45
N ARG A 41 -11.48 -17.84 -5.33
CA ARG A 41 -11.88 -19.21 -4.91
C ARG A 41 -10.84 -19.92 -4.05
N SER A 42 -9.57 -19.62 -4.24
CA SER A 42 -8.46 -20.33 -3.59
C SER A 42 -7.89 -19.59 -2.39
N SER A 43 -8.21 -18.31 -2.23
CA SER A 43 -7.66 -17.47 -1.17
C SER A 43 -8.43 -17.60 0.13
N LYS A 44 -7.70 -17.56 1.25
CA LYS A 44 -8.32 -17.32 2.56
C LYS A 44 -8.83 -15.86 2.62
N PRO A 45 -9.84 -15.58 3.47
CA PRO A 45 -10.25 -14.20 3.74
C PRO A 45 -9.06 -13.34 4.16
N LEU A 46 -9.01 -12.13 3.62
CA LEU A 46 -8.00 -11.13 3.98
C LEU A 46 -8.51 -10.29 5.14
N PHE A 47 -7.62 -9.99 6.08
CA PHE A 47 -7.88 -9.14 7.23
C PHE A 47 -6.81 -8.04 7.31
N GLY A 48 -7.12 -6.97 8.04
CA GLY A 48 -6.23 -5.83 8.21
C GLY A 48 -6.64 -4.64 7.35
N ASN A 49 -5.77 -3.61 7.35
CA ASN A 49 -6.02 -2.37 6.64
C ASN A 49 -5.02 -2.15 5.51
N LEU A 50 -5.53 -1.60 4.41
CA LEU A 50 -4.75 -0.99 3.35
C LEU A 50 -4.82 0.54 3.54
N SER A 51 -3.65 1.19 3.56
CA SER A 51 -3.60 2.65 3.65
C SER A 51 -3.29 3.27 2.30
N PHE A 52 -4.00 4.34 1.96
CA PHE A 52 -3.77 5.16 0.78
C PHE A 52 -3.35 6.56 1.20
N SER A 53 -2.34 7.13 0.56
CA SER A 53 -1.99 8.54 0.71
C SER A 53 -1.60 9.18 -0.61
N LYS A 54 -1.90 10.46 -0.74
CA LYS A 54 -1.62 11.24 -1.94
C LYS A 54 -0.91 12.53 -1.57
N TRP A 55 0.12 12.88 -2.33
CA TRP A 55 1.06 13.93 -1.96
C TRP A 55 1.18 14.99 -3.06
N SER A 56 1.25 16.26 -2.67
CA SER A 56 1.72 17.32 -3.56
C SER A 56 3.24 17.30 -3.62
N LEU A 57 3.83 17.88 -4.67
CA LEU A 57 5.27 18.03 -4.78
C LEU A 57 5.89 18.64 -3.53
N PHE A 58 7.00 18.05 -3.08
CA PHE A 58 7.77 18.59 -1.97
C PHE A 58 8.51 19.84 -2.41
N PRO A 59 8.59 20.87 -1.56
CA PRO A 59 9.38 22.04 -1.86
C PRO A 59 10.86 21.62 -1.94
N ILE A 60 11.46 21.79 -3.11
CA ILE A 60 12.89 21.58 -3.31
C ILE A 60 13.62 22.79 -2.77
N LYS A 61 14.25 22.66 -1.60
CA LYS A 61 15.17 23.66 -1.09
C LYS A 61 16.40 23.68 -2.01
N ASN A 62 16.99 24.86 -2.22
CA ASN A 62 18.19 24.99 -3.05
C ASN A 62 19.34 24.11 -2.56
N ARG A 63 19.42 23.85 -1.25
CA ARG A 63 20.40 22.96 -0.64
C ARG A 63 19.71 21.77 0.02
N LEU A 64 20.03 20.57 -0.46
CA LEU A 64 19.59 19.31 0.15
C LEU A 64 20.79 18.57 0.72
N LEU A 65 20.61 17.95 1.88
CA LEU A 65 21.54 16.94 2.36
C LEU A 65 21.30 15.67 1.55
N ILE A 66 22.39 15.01 1.16
CA ILE A 66 22.30 13.68 0.53
C ILE A 66 22.85 12.61 1.47
N LYS A 67 22.14 11.49 1.52
CA LYS A 67 22.57 10.28 2.23
C LYS A 67 23.47 9.44 1.34
N ASN A 68 24.32 8.62 1.95
CA ASN A 68 25.05 7.59 1.24
C ASN A 68 24.14 6.38 0.95
N THR A 69 23.13 6.55 0.10
CA THR A 69 22.24 5.47 -0.34
C THR A 69 23.05 4.47 -1.16
N VAL A 70 22.95 3.18 -0.80
CA VAL A 70 23.55 2.07 -1.54
C VAL A 70 22.60 1.63 -2.63
N ALA A 71 23.08 1.44 -3.86
CA ALA A 71 22.28 0.97 -4.98
C ALA A 71 22.84 -0.37 -5.48
N GLU A 72 22.00 -1.40 -5.46
CA GLU A 72 22.32 -2.75 -5.92
C GLU A 72 21.49 -3.06 -7.16
N GLU A 73 22.11 -3.73 -8.14
CA GLU A 73 21.47 -4.11 -9.39
C GLU A 73 20.97 -5.55 -9.33
N THR A 74 19.82 -5.80 -9.95
CA THR A 74 19.34 -7.16 -10.21
C THR A 74 18.64 -7.24 -11.56
N ARG A 75 18.73 -8.42 -12.20
CA ARG A 75 17.98 -8.74 -13.42
C ARG A 75 16.67 -9.49 -13.14
N GLU A 76 16.42 -9.83 -11.88
CA GLU A 76 15.20 -10.52 -11.47
C GLU A 76 14.00 -9.56 -11.48
N PRO A 77 12.79 -10.09 -11.71
CA PRO A 77 11.57 -9.29 -11.59
C PRO A 77 11.32 -8.84 -10.14
N PHE A 78 10.40 -7.90 -9.95
CA PHE A 78 9.93 -7.55 -8.61
C PHE A 78 9.31 -8.79 -7.95
N ASP A 79 9.82 -9.14 -6.77
CA ASP A 79 9.44 -10.34 -6.04
C ASP A 79 8.30 -10.07 -5.04
N TYR A 80 8.08 -8.82 -4.63
CA TYR A 80 7.03 -8.38 -3.71
C TYR A 80 7.02 -9.21 -2.42
N ILE A 81 8.22 -9.57 -1.95
CA ILE A 81 8.39 -10.39 -0.75
C ILE A 81 8.21 -9.50 0.48
N THR A 82 7.48 -10.00 1.47
CA THR A 82 7.41 -9.36 2.79
C THR A 82 8.79 -9.41 3.42
N SER A 83 9.34 -8.27 3.85
CA SER A 83 10.62 -8.29 4.56
C SER A 83 10.51 -9.12 5.83
N GLU A 84 11.47 -10.01 6.04
CA GLU A 84 11.63 -10.76 7.29
C GLU A 84 12.29 -9.90 8.40
N ASN A 85 12.77 -8.71 8.04
CA ASN A 85 13.41 -7.77 8.95
C ASN A 85 12.45 -6.63 9.27
N ASP A 86 11.87 -6.64 10.47
CA ASP A 86 10.92 -5.62 10.94
C ASP A 86 11.51 -4.19 10.97
N ASN A 87 12.84 -4.06 10.93
CA ASN A 87 13.53 -2.78 10.84
C ASN A 87 13.65 -2.26 9.39
N GLU A 88 13.15 -2.98 8.38
CA GLU A 88 13.21 -2.59 6.98
C GLU A 88 11.79 -2.43 6.40
N VAL A 89 11.58 -1.33 5.68
CA VAL A 89 10.34 -1.07 4.96
C VAL A 89 10.65 -1.00 3.48
N HIS A 90 10.18 -2.01 2.75
CA HIS A 90 10.34 -2.11 1.30
C HIS A 90 9.19 -1.41 0.59
N TRP A 91 9.53 -0.62 -0.42
CA TRP A 91 8.59 0.07 -1.29
C TRP A 91 8.86 -0.28 -2.75
N TYR A 92 7.82 -0.72 -3.44
CA TYR A 92 7.86 -1.15 -4.82
C TYR A 92 7.21 -0.11 -5.74
N PRO A 93 7.72 0.06 -6.97
CA PRO A 93 7.15 1.02 -7.89
C PRO A 93 5.86 0.46 -8.51
N ASN A 94 4.92 1.36 -8.71
CA ASN A 94 3.96 1.26 -9.80
C ASN A 94 4.34 2.32 -10.84
N PHE A 95 4.72 1.89 -12.05
CA PHE A 95 5.02 2.77 -13.17
C PHE A 95 3.71 3.27 -13.79
N ALA A 96 3.00 4.08 -13.02
CA ALA A 96 1.62 4.45 -13.25
C ALA A 96 1.42 5.29 -14.51
N ASP A 97 0.20 5.21 -15.04
CA ASP A 97 -0.36 6.25 -15.91
C ASP A 97 -0.90 7.44 -15.10
N TYR A 98 -1.35 8.50 -15.79
CA TYR A 98 -2.13 9.60 -15.22
C TYR A 98 -3.32 9.09 -14.41
N TYR A 99 -4.03 8.08 -14.95
CA TYR A 99 -5.08 7.38 -14.24
C TYR A 99 -4.45 6.23 -13.43
N LEU A 100 -4.43 6.36 -12.10
CA LEU A 100 -3.89 5.33 -11.19
C LEU A 100 -4.64 4.02 -11.40
N PHE A 101 -3.93 2.96 -11.82
CA PHE A 101 -4.52 1.68 -12.26
C PHE A 101 -5.56 1.84 -13.38
N GLY A 102 -5.39 2.81 -14.27
CA GLY A 102 -6.36 3.19 -15.29
C GLY A 102 -6.85 2.05 -16.19
N PHE A 103 -5.92 1.16 -16.54
CA PHE A 103 -6.07 0.18 -17.61
C PHE A 103 -6.03 -1.27 -17.13
N TYR A 104 -6.03 -1.50 -15.80
CA TYR A 104 -5.86 -2.83 -15.21
C TYR A 104 -6.85 -3.87 -15.75
N SER A 105 -8.06 -3.43 -16.11
CA SER A 105 -9.15 -4.28 -16.55
C SER A 105 -9.01 -4.77 -18.00
N GLY A 106 -8.22 -4.07 -18.83
CA GLY A 106 -8.10 -4.31 -20.27
C GLY A 106 -7.23 -5.52 -20.65
N PRO A 107 -7.05 -5.77 -21.97
CA PRO A 107 -6.34 -6.95 -22.47
C PRO A 107 -4.81 -6.88 -22.37
N LEU A 108 -4.23 -5.68 -22.27
CA LEU A 108 -2.78 -5.49 -22.14
C LEU A 108 -2.29 -5.92 -20.75
N LEU A 109 -1.06 -6.41 -20.67
CA LEU A 109 -0.38 -6.74 -19.41
C LEU A 109 0.99 -6.06 -19.33
N ALA A 110 1.02 -4.77 -19.07
CA ALA A 110 2.23 -4.07 -18.64
C ALA A 110 2.42 -4.20 -17.12
N GLN A 111 3.42 -3.50 -16.58
CA GLN A 111 3.87 -3.68 -15.20
C GLN A 111 2.79 -3.30 -14.18
N ASP A 112 2.05 -2.21 -14.40
CA ASP A 112 0.99 -1.78 -13.50
C ASP A 112 -0.21 -2.72 -13.55
N GLU A 113 -0.61 -3.20 -14.74
CA GLU A 113 -1.71 -4.16 -14.83
C GLU A 113 -1.35 -5.54 -14.28
N LEU A 114 -0.10 -6.00 -14.43
CA LEU A 114 0.39 -7.22 -13.78
C LEU A 114 0.35 -7.07 -12.26
N GLN A 115 0.80 -5.93 -11.72
CA GLN A 115 0.79 -5.68 -10.29
C GLN A 115 -0.64 -5.72 -9.72
N VAL A 116 -1.64 -5.13 -10.40
CA VAL A 116 -3.05 -5.21 -9.98
C VAL A 116 -3.60 -6.64 -10.08
N LEU A 117 -3.20 -7.40 -11.11
CA LEU A 117 -3.66 -8.79 -11.25
C LEU A 117 -3.13 -9.70 -10.13
N GLU A 118 -1.92 -9.44 -9.65
CA GLU A 118 -1.31 -10.15 -8.51
C GLU A 118 -1.75 -9.60 -7.14
N HIS A 119 -2.18 -8.34 -7.08
CA HIS A 119 -2.69 -7.64 -5.90
C HIS A 119 -4.12 -7.09 -6.14
N PRO A 120 -5.15 -7.95 -6.14
CA PRO A 120 -6.50 -7.52 -6.53
C PRO A 120 -7.07 -6.35 -5.74
N SER A 121 -6.65 -6.16 -4.48
CA SER A 121 -7.06 -5.02 -3.64
C SER A 121 -6.71 -3.65 -4.25
N LEU A 122 -5.74 -3.56 -5.17
CA LEU A 122 -5.45 -2.34 -5.92
C LEU A 122 -6.55 -1.97 -6.91
N GLY A 123 -7.19 -2.97 -7.51
CA GLY A 123 -8.35 -2.79 -8.38
C GLY A 123 -9.56 -2.27 -7.59
N SER A 124 -9.75 -2.81 -6.38
CA SER A 124 -10.78 -2.35 -5.44
C SER A 124 -10.53 -0.95 -4.91
N LEU A 125 -9.27 -0.64 -4.56
CA LEU A 125 -8.85 0.71 -4.20
C LEU A 125 -9.19 1.71 -5.32
N ARG A 126 -8.97 1.34 -6.59
CA ARG A 126 -9.40 2.17 -7.70
C ARG A 126 -10.92 2.36 -7.73
N GLN A 127 -11.71 1.30 -7.53
CA GLN A 127 -13.16 1.39 -7.55
C GLN A 127 -13.69 2.33 -6.46
N VAL A 128 -13.23 2.19 -5.21
CA VAL A 128 -13.67 3.07 -4.11
C VAL A 128 -13.29 4.53 -4.38
N LEU A 129 -12.10 4.81 -4.92
CA LEU A 129 -11.67 6.17 -5.27
C LEU A 129 -12.48 6.80 -6.44
N ILE A 130 -13.16 5.99 -7.25
CA ILE A 130 -14.02 6.47 -8.34
C ILE A 130 -15.46 6.67 -7.86
N HIS A 131 -15.98 5.71 -7.10
CA HIS A 131 -17.42 5.57 -6.85
C HIS A 131 -17.87 6.07 -5.47
N ASP A 132 -17.00 6.04 -4.45
CA ASP A 132 -17.38 6.49 -3.13
C ASP A 132 -17.33 8.02 -3.03
N THR A 133 -18.51 8.62 -3.18
CA THR A 133 -18.70 10.07 -3.09
C THR A 133 -18.53 10.64 -1.67
N SER A 134 -18.42 9.79 -0.65
CA SER A 134 -18.16 10.22 0.73
C SER A 134 -16.69 10.56 0.98
N LEU A 135 -15.78 10.10 0.12
CA LEU A 135 -14.35 10.36 0.24
C LEU A 135 -14.00 11.85 0.04
N PRO A 136 -12.90 12.33 0.63
CA PRO A 136 -12.40 13.68 0.39
C PRO A 136 -12.22 13.97 -1.11
N LYS A 137 -12.59 15.18 -1.57
CA LYS A 137 -12.52 15.58 -2.99
C LYS A 137 -11.15 15.41 -3.67
N ASN A 138 -10.08 15.32 -2.88
CA ASN A 138 -8.72 15.13 -3.37
C ASN A 138 -8.26 13.66 -3.38
N ALA A 139 -9.06 12.74 -2.83
CA ALA A 139 -8.89 11.29 -2.95
C ALA A 139 -9.33 10.81 -4.33
N THR A 140 -8.65 11.28 -5.37
CA THR A 140 -8.91 10.89 -6.76
C THR A 140 -7.85 9.89 -7.25
N PRO A 141 -8.22 8.95 -8.14
CA PRO A 141 -7.32 7.96 -8.71
C PRO A 141 -6.48 8.57 -9.85
N LEU A 142 -5.88 9.73 -9.59
CA LEU A 142 -5.05 10.48 -10.51
C LEU A 142 -3.65 10.64 -9.92
N THR A 143 -2.61 10.33 -10.67
CA THR A 143 -1.21 10.56 -10.28
C THR A 143 -0.73 11.95 -10.63
N ARG A 144 -1.61 12.78 -11.20
CA ARG A 144 -1.40 14.21 -11.42
C ARG A 144 -2.64 15.04 -11.15
N LYS A 145 -2.42 16.33 -10.95
CA LYS A 145 -3.47 17.36 -10.95
C LYS A 145 -2.98 18.59 -11.71
N ASN A 146 -3.74 19.04 -12.71
CA ASN A 146 -3.41 20.22 -13.52
C ASN A 146 -2.00 20.18 -14.13
N GLY A 147 -1.57 19.00 -14.60
CA GLY A 147 -0.23 18.80 -15.15
C GLY A 147 0.90 18.78 -14.11
N VAL A 148 0.59 18.80 -12.81
CA VAL A 148 1.58 18.67 -11.74
C VAL A 148 1.51 17.25 -11.15
N PRO A 149 2.66 16.57 -10.95
CA PRO A 149 2.70 15.27 -10.27
C PRO A 149 2.07 15.32 -8.87
N THR A 150 1.27 14.30 -8.57
CA THR A 150 0.74 14.02 -7.25
C THR A 150 0.97 12.54 -6.90
N PRO A 151 2.18 12.17 -6.48
CA PRO A 151 2.52 10.79 -6.14
C PRO A 151 1.55 10.17 -5.14
N VAL A 152 1.30 8.87 -5.31
CA VAL A 152 0.43 8.08 -4.44
C VAL A 152 1.26 7.01 -3.75
N LEU A 153 1.02 6.81 -2.46
CA LEU A 153 1.59 5.72 -1.68
C LEU A 153 0.47 4.84 -1.17
N ILE A 154 0.70 3.53 -1.22
CA ILE A 154 -0.26 2.50 -0.80
C ILE A 154 0.51 1.53 0.10
N TYR A 155 0.09 1.42 1.35
CA TYR A 155 0.75 0.62 2.38
C TYR A 155 -0.07 -0.64 2.67
N ASN A 156 0.61 -1.75 2.99
CA ASN A 156 0.00 -3.05 3.32
C ASN A 156 -0.93 -3.59 2.21
N VAL A 157 -0.39 -3.74 1.00
CA VAL A 157 -1.12 -4.31 -0.12
C VAL A 157 -0.88 -5.83 -0.18
N PRO A 158 -1.92 -6.67 -0.02
CA PRO A 158 -1.78 -8.12 -0.13
C PRO A 158 -1.55 -8.55 -1.58
N ARG A 159 -0.49 -9.32 -1.80
CA ARG A 159 -0.25 -10.08 -3.03
C ARG A 159 -0.81 -11.49 -2.86
N GLN A 160 -1.73 -11.87 -3.73
CA GLN A 160 -2.46 -13.13 -3.60
C GLN A 160 -2.05 -14.18 -4.64
N ALA A 161 -1.32 -13.77 -5.68
CA ALA A 161 -0.85 -14.68 -6.71
C ALA A 161 0.43 -14.21 -7.38
N ILE A 162 1.06 -15.15 -8.07
CA ILE A 162 2.17 -14.92 -8.99
C ILE A 162 1.70 -15.37 -10.39
N LEU A 163 1.81 -14.49 -11.38
CA LEU A 163 1.68 -14.85 -12.79
C LEU A 163 3.07 -14.96 -13.41
N ASP A 164 3.51 -16.17 -13.75
CA ASP A 164 4.78 -16.35 -14.44
C ASP A 164 4.68 -15.90 -15.91
N VAL A 165 5.20 -14.71 -16.17
CA VAL A 165 5.20 -14.05 -17.49
C VAL A 165 6.36 -14.45 -18.39
N SER A 166 7.30 -15.28 -17.92
CA SER A 166 8.54 -15.59 -18.62
C SER A 166 8.29 -16.39 -19.92
N PRO A 167 9.19 -16.33 -20.91
CA PRO A 167 9.11 -17.22 -22.06
C PRO A 167 9.26 -18.70 -21.67
N ASN A 168 8.32 -19.54 -22.12
CA ASN A 168 8.40 -21.00 -21.96
C ASN A 168 7.68 -21.71 -23.11
N LYS A 169 8.44 -22.29 -24.04
CA LYS A 169 7.91 -22.98 -25.23
C LYS A 169 7.14 -24.25 -24.88
N GLU A 170 7.62 -25.03 -23.91
CA GLU A 170 7.01 -26.29 -23.49
C GLU A 170 5.65 -26.10 -22.84
N LYS A 171 5.47 -24.98 -22.11
CA LYS A 171 4.20 -24.58 -21.51
C LYS A 171 3.27 -23.79 -22.45
N GLY A 172 3.60 -23.68 -23.73
CA GLY A 172 2.75 -23.00 -24.72
C GLY A 172 2.80 -21.46 -24.71
N ARG A 173 3.83 -20.87 -24.08
CA ARG A 173 4.08 -19.40 -24.05
C ARG A 173 5.52 -19.07 -24.52
N PRO A 174 5.91 -19.41 -25.76
CA PRO A 174 7.30 -19.30 -26.23
C PRO A 174 7.87 -17.87 -26.21
N LEU A 175 7.02 -16.85 -26.21
CA LEU A 175 7.40 -15.44 -26.16
C LEU A 175 7.04 -14.77 -24.81
N GLY A 176 6.66 -15.58 -23.82
CA GLY A 176 6.17 -15.10 -22.53
C GLY A 176 4.73 -14.57 -22.60
N LEU A 177 4.30 -13.92 -21.52
CA LEU A 177 2.97 -13.36 -21.39
C LEU A 177 2.95 -11.83 -21.32
N TYR A 178 4.10 -11.15 -21.30
CA TYR A 178 4.13 -9.71 -21.10
C TYR A 178 3.53 -8.93 -22.29
N GLY A 179 2.88 -7.80 -22.02
CA GLY A 179 2.28 -6.91 -23.01
C GLY A 179 1.16 -7.58 -23.81
N ASN A 180 1.20 -7.43 -25.13
CA ASN A 180 0.17 -7.98 -26.03
C ASN A 180 0.19 -9.52 -26.11
N GLN A 181 1.25 -10.18 -25.63
CA GLN A 181 1.29 -11.64 -25.62
C GLN A 181 0.23 -12.22 -24.68
N PHE A 182 -0.07 -11.55 -23.55
CA PHE A 182 -1.13 -11.96 -22.64
C PHE A 182 -2.48 -12.10 -23.36
N ALA A 183 -2.86 -11.07 -24.11
CA ALA A 183 -4.13 -11.03 -24.84
C ALA A 183 -4.25 -12.11 -25.91
N ARG A 184 -3.12 -12.48 -26.54
CA ARG A 184 -3.06 -13.46 -27.63
C ARG A 184 -2.93 -14.90 -27.13
N THR A 185 -2.45 -15.09 -25.92
CA THR A 185 -2.17 -16.43 -25.38
C THR A 185 -3.46 -17.15 -25.02
N ASN A 186 -3.48 -18.47 -25.25
CA ASN A 186 -4.60 -19.31 -24.85
C ASN A 186 -4.88 -19.18 -23.34
N ARG A 187 -6.14 -18.98 -22.96
CA ARG A 187 -6.55 -18.74 -21.57
C ARG A 187 -6.09 -19.84 -20.61
N LYS A 188 -6.12 -21.10 -21.06
CA LYS A 188 -5.67 -22.23 -20.24
C LYS A 188 -4.18 -22.09 -19.89
N VAL A 189 -3.34 -21.72 -20.86
CA VAL A 189 -1.91 -21.49 -20.65
C VAL A 189 -1.67 -20.37 -19.63
N VAL A 190 -2.44 -19.29 -19.70
CA VAL A 190 -2.38 -18.20 -18.72
C VAL A 190 -2.76 -18.71 -17.33
N LEU A 191 -3.91 -19.39 -17.20
CA LEU A 191 -4.38 -19.92 -15.92
C LEU A 191 -3.42 -20.95 -15.29
N ASP A 192 -2.80 -21.80 -16.11
CA ASP A 192 -1.78 -22.76 -15.68
C ASP A 192 -0.48 -22.08 -15.23
N SER A 193 -0.26 -20.81 -15.62
CA SER A 193 0.90 -20.01 -15.22
C SER A 193 0.67 -19.18 -13.95
N VAL A 194 -0.53 -19.27 -13.34
CA VAL A 194 -0.87 -18.60 -12.09
C VAL A 194 -0.66 -19.54 -10.90
N SER A 195 0.15 -19.10 -9.95
CA SER A 195 0.35 -19.73 -8.64
C SER A 195 -0.32 -18.88 -7.55
N ILE A 196 -1.14 -19.51 -6.70
CA ILE A 196 -1.80 -18.82 -5.59
C ILE A 196 -0.86 -18.78 -4.39
N LEU A 197 -0.76 -17.62 -3.75
CA LEU A 197 0.01 -17.44 -2.52
C LEU A 197 -0.87 -17.74 -1.31
N SER A 198 -0.44 -18.69 -0.48
CA SER A 198 -1.10 -19.04 0.78
C SER A 198 -0.03 -19.35 1.83
N PRO A 199 0.24 -18.44 2.80
CA PRO A 199 -0.39 -17.13 2.97
C PRO A 199 -0.03 -16.12 1.85
N PRO A 200 -0.81 -15.03 1.68
CA PRO A 200 -0.41 -13.90 0.83
C PRO A 200 0.86 -13.23 1.36
N THR A 201 1.62 -12.58 0.47
CA THR A 201 2.69 -11.64 0.89
C THR A 201 2.15 -10.22 0.94
N TRP A 202 2.90 -9.31 1.57
CA TRP A 202 2.48 -7.94 1.80
C TRP A 202 3.51 -6.98 1.23
N SER A 203 3.04 -6.01 0.46
CA SER A 203 3.90 -5.05 -0.23
C SER A 203 3.44 -3.61 -0.02
N ASN A 204 4.40 -2.69 0.00
CA ASN A 204 4.11 -1.25 -0.06
C ASN A 204 4.43 -0.75 -1.45
N ILE A 205 3.57 0.11 -1.98
CA ILE A 205 3.62 0.54 -3.38
C ILE A 205 3.65 2.07 -3.42
N TYR A 206 4.51 2.62 -4.25
CA TYR A 206 4.45 4.03 -4.63
C TYR A 206 4.18 4.15 -6.13
N ALA A 207 3.21 4.98 -6.50
CA ALA A 207 2.75 5.15 -7.85
C ALA A 207 3.08 6.55 -8.37
N ILE A 208 3.87 6.58 -9.44
CA ILE A 208 4.32 7.81 -10.10
C ILE A 208 4.28 7.67 -11.62
N GLU A 209 3.81 8.71 -12.30
CA GLU A 209 3.75 8.78 -13.76
C GLU A 209 5.00 9.43 -14.34
N ALA A 210 5.66 8.74 -15.26
CA ALA A 210 6.80 9.28 -16.01
C ALA A 210 6.34 10.24 -17.12
N PRO A 211 7.16 11.23 -17.49
CA PRO A 211 6.91 12.01 -18.71
C PRO A 211 6.94 11.09 -19.95
N LYS A 212 6.17 11.45 -20.98
CA LYS A 212 5.89 10.56 -22.12
C LYS A 212 6.18 11.22 -23.46
N TYR A 213 6.58 10.40 -24.42
CA TYR A 213 6.58 10.72 -25.86
C TYR A 213 7.36 11.99 -26.23
N GLY A 214 8.41 12.31 -25.46
CA GLY A 214 9.26 13.44 -25.79
C GLY A 214 10.17 13.12 -26.98
N LEU A 215 10.74 14.18 -27.57
CA LEU A 215 11.62 14.12 -28.72
C LEU A 215 12.85 14.98 -28.48
N GLY A 216 13.99 14.58 -29.07
CA GLY A 216 15.24 15.32 -28.97
C GLY A 216 15.81 15.35 -27.56
N LYS A 217 16.46 16.46 -27.20
CA LYS A 217 17.13 16.62 -25.90
C LYS A 217 16.14 16.87 -24.77
N TYR A 218 16.44 16.33 -23.59
CA TYR A 218 15.72 16.69 -22.37
C TYR A 218 15.98 18.14 -21.98
N THR A 219 14.92 18.88 -21.73
CA THR A 219 14.98 20.25 -21.20
C THR A 219 15.16 20.25 -19.68
N LEU A 220 15.69 21.33 -19.11
CA LEU A 220 15.73 21.51 -17.65
C LEU A 220 14.37 21.34 -16.98
N SER A 221 13.29 21.78 -17.63
CA SER A 221 11.93 21.63 -17.08
C SER A 221 11.54 20.16 -16.93
N GLN A 222 11.80 19.34 -17.95
CA GLN A 222 11.55 17.90 -17.91
C GLN A 222 12.43 17.21 -16.85
N ILE A 223 13.71 17.59 -16.78
CA ILE A 223 14.63 17.06 -15.76
C ILE A 223 14.16 17.41 -14.34
N LYS A 224 13.72 18.65 -14.12
CA LYS A 224 13.15 19.10 -12.84
C LYS A 224 11.87 18.33 -12.49
N GLU A 225 11.00 18.09 -13.46
CA GLU A 225 9.76 17.35 -13.26
C GLU A 225 10.01 15.90 -12.86
N ILE A 226 10.92 15.21 -13.56
CA ILE A 226 11.35 13.83 -13.25
C ILE A 226 11.91 13.78 -11.82
N PHE A 227 12.90 14.63 -11.52
CA PHE A 227 13.52 14.69 -10.20
C PHE A 227 12.49 14.98 -9.09
N SER A 228 11.62 15.98 -9.28
CA SER A 228 10.63 16.38 -8.28
C SER A 228 9.61 15.27 -7.99
N SER A 229 9.20 14.54 -9.02
CA SER A 229 8.28 13.40 -8.88
C SER A 229 8.89 12.29 -8.04
N CYS A 230 10.12 11.87 -8.38
CA CYS A 230 10.87 10.87 -7.63
C CYS A 230 11.14 11.33 -6.19
N TYR A 231 11.71 12.53 -6.03
CA TYR A 231 12.07 13.08 -4.72
C TYR A 231 10.86 13.16 -3.78
N THR A 232 9.71 13.62 -4.29
CA THR A 232 8.46 13.68 -3.52
C THR A 232 8.02 12.29 -3.09
N SER A 233 7.96 11.34 -4.03
CA SER A 233 7.53 9.97 -3.75
C SER A 233 8.43 9.26 -2.73
N PHE A 234 9.75 9.41 -2.88
CA PHE A 234 10.73 8.78 -2.02
C PHE A 234 10.77 9.43 -0.63
N SER A 235 10.64 10.75 -0.56
CA SER A 235 10.55 11.45 0.73
C SER A 235 9.26 11.08 1.47
N ALA A 236 8.14 10.97 0.76
CA ALA A 236 6.89 10.48 1.33
C ALA A 236 7.04 9.03 1.83
N ALA A 237 7.72 8.16 1.07
CA ALA A 237 7.96 6.77 1.48
C ALA A 237 8.80 6.73 2.77
N CYS A 238 9.84 7.56 2.86
CA CYS A 238 10.61 7.70 4.08
C CYS A 238 9.75 8.16 5.25
N LEU A 239 8.92 9.19 5.09
CA LEU A 239 8.03 9.68 6.15
C LEU A 239 7.03 8.63 6.62
N VAL A 240 6.30 8.01 5.68
CA VAL A 240 5.31 6.97 5.98
C VAL A 240 5.95 5.78 6.70
N SER A 241 7.19 5.42 6.32
CA SER A 241 7.92 4.32 6.97
C SER A 241 8.34 4.59 8.42
N GLN A 242 8.37 5.86 8.85
CA GLN A 242 8.68 6.23 10.23
C GLN A 242 7.42 6.46 11.09
N GLU A 243 6.25 6.64 10.49
CA GLU A 243 5.00 6.91 11.20
C GLU A 243 4.21 5.62 11.46
N GLU A 244 4.50 4.96 12.60
CA GLU A 244 3.86 3.67 12.93
C GLU A 244 2.35 3.78 13.25
N GLU A 245 1.92 4.87 13.88
CA GLU A 245 0.56 5.01 14.42
C GLU A 245 -0.48 5.47 13.38
N ASN A 246 -0.07 6.15 12.30
CA ASN A 246 -1.01 6.71 11.31
C ASN A 246 -1.32 5.74 10.15
N PHE A 247 -0.48 4.71 9.93
CA PHE A 247 -0.52 3.84 8.75
C PHE A 247 -0.61 2.33 9.07
N GLY A 248 -0.92 1.97 10.32
CA GLY A 248 -1.43 0.62 10.66
C GLY A 248 -0.38 -0.48 10.79
N PHE A 249 0.77 -0.20 11.40
CA PHE A 249 1.86 -1.17 11.56
C PHE A 249 1.54 -2.35 12.50
N ASP A 250 0.53 -2.24 13.37
CA ASP A 250 0.25 -3.25 14.41
C ASP A 250 -0.66 -4.42 14.00
N GLN A 251 -1.20 -4.46 12.78
CA GLN A 251 -2.29 -5.41 12.46
C GLN A 251 -1.89 -6.74 11.83
N ILE A 252 -0.61 -6.94 11.47
CA ILE A 252 -0.19 -8.18 10.79
C ILE A 252 0.12 -9.32 11.79
N LEU A 253 0.40 -9.02 13.05
CA LEU A 253 0.86 -10.01 14.04
C LEU A 253 -0.25 -10.75 14.81
N TYR A 254 -1.51 -10.30 14.79
CA TYR A 254 -2.57 -10.87 15.63
C TYR A 254 -3.53 -11.86 14.92
N GLY A 255 -3.23 -12.28 13.69
CA GLY A 255 -4.10 -13.16 12.90
C GLY A 255 -4.03 -14.66 13.25
N LEU A 256 -3.09 -15.09 14.11
CA LEU A 256 -2.88 -16.51 14.42
C LEU A 256 -3.29 -16.93 15.84
N GLU A 257 -3.51 -15.99 16.77
CA GLU A 257 -3.83 -16.32 18.17
C GLU A 257 -5.34 -16.33 18.47
N ASN A 258 -6.17 -15.71 17.62
CA ASN A 258 -7.61 -15.57 17.84
C ASN A 258 -8.47 -16.80 17.41
N SER A 259 -7.85 -17.89 16.98
CA SER A 259 -8.56 -19.16 16.73
C SER A 259 -8.88 -19.92 18.02
N ASN A 260 -8.17 -19.68 19.12
CA ASN A 260 -8.38 -20.39 20.39
C ASN A 260 -9.34 -19.69 21.36
N GLN A 261 -9.62 -18.40 21.19
CA GLN A 261 -10.56 -17.67 22.07
C GLN A 261 -12.02 -17.75 21.60
N ASN A 262 -12.26 -17.91 20.30
CA ASN A 262 -13.62 -18.02 19.73
C ASN A 262 -14.34 -19.33 20.08
N GLU A 263 -13.63 -20.38 20.50
CA GLU A 263 -14.27 -21.62 20.99
C GLU A 263 -14.76 -21.49 22.45
N ALA A 264 -14.16 -20.60 23.25
CA ALA A 264 -14.57 -20.38 24.64
C ALA A 264 -15.81 -19.46 24.76
N GLU A 265 -16.01 -18.53 23.82
CA GLU A 265 -17.17 -17.64 23.81
C GLU A 265 -18.43 -18.28 23.20
N LYS A 266 -18.26 -19.22 22.27
CA LYS A 266 -19.40 -20.00 21.73
C LYS A 266 -20.08 -20.87 22.81
N GLY A 267 -19.32 -21.38 23.77
CA GLY A 267 -19.88 -22.17 24.89
C GLY A 267 -20.64 -21.37 25.96
N LYS A 268 -20.58 -20.02 25.91
CA LYS A 268 -21.30 -19.15 26.86
C LYS A 268 -22.63 -18.63 26.29
N ASN A 269 -22.70 -18.36 24.99
CA ASN A 269 -23.93 -17.86 24.36
C ASN A 269 -25.05 -18.91 24.27
N ASP A 270 -24.71 -20.20 24.16
CA ASP A 270 -25.70 -21.29 24.13
C ASP A 270 -26.42 -21.48 25.49
N LYS A 271 -25.85 -20.96 26.60
CA LYS A 271 -26.48 -21.03 27.94
C LYS A 271 -27.38 -19.83 28.27
N GLU A 272 -27.26 -18.73 27.55
CA GLU A 272 -28.13 -17.55 27.72
C GLU A 272 -29.40 -17.62 26.86
N GLU A 273 -29.39 -18.33 25.73
CA GLU A 273 -30.59 -18.58 24.91
C GLU A 273 -31.54 -19.63 25.52
N GLU A 274 -31.05 -20.59 26.31
CA GLU A 274 -31.92 -21.52 27.05
C GLU A 274 -32.64 -20.86 28.23
N LYS A 275 -32.06 -19.83 28.85
CA LYS A 275 -32.72 -19.09 29.96
C LYS A 275 -33.76 -18.06 29.52
N LYS A 276 -33.74 -17.63 28.26
CA LYS A 276 -34.73 -16.66 27.72
C LYS A 276 -36.03 -17.32 27.25
N LYS A 277 -36.03 -18.62 26.96
CA LYS A 277 -37.25 -19.36 26.56
C LYS A 277 -38.15 -19.78 27.73
N ASP A 278 -37.62 -19.83 28.95
CA ASP A 278 -38.41 -20.18 30.14
C ASP A 278 -39.14 -18.99 30.79
N MET A 279 -38.80 -17.73 30.42
CA MET A 279 -39.47 -16.52 30.94
C MET A 279 -40.60 -15.97 30.06
N GLU A 280 -40.78 -16.49 28.84
CA GLU A 280 -41.87 -16.08 27.94
C GLU A 280 -43.14 -16.94 28.05
N VAL A 281 -43.14 -17.99 28.89
CA VAL A 281 -44.31 -18.86 29.09
C VAL A 281 -45.16 -18.47 30.33
N GLU A 282 -44.67 -17.58 31.20
CA GLU A 282 -45.41 -17.13 32.40
C GLU A 282 -46.17 -15.80 32.25
N ASN A 283 -46.01 -15.06 31.13
CA ASN A 283 -46.61 -13.72 30.97
C ASN A 283 -47.87 -13.64 30.08
N GLU A 284 -48.46 -14.78 29.67
CA GLU A 284 -49.71 -14.81 28.90
C GLU A 284 -50.95 -15.34 29.66
N LYS A 285 -50.90 -15.46 31.00
CA LYS A 285 -52.06 -15.94 31.79
C LYS A 285 -52.61 -15.01 32.87
N GLU A 286 -52.13 -13.77 32.98
CA GLU A 286 -52.66 -12.80 33.96
C GLU A 286 -53.16 -11.50 33.30
N LYS A 287 -54.00 -11.63 32.27
CA LYS A 287 -54.88 -10.53 31.82
C LYS A 287 -56.27 -11.05 31.48
N GLU A 288 -56.95 -11.61 32.46
CA GLU A 288 -58.41 -11.62 32.48
C GLU A 288 -58.91 -11.66 33.92
N ASN A 289 -59.50 -10.54 34.33
CA ASN A 289 -60.28 -10.27 35.56
C ASN A 289 -59.64 -9.28 36.54
N GLU A 290 -59.65 -8.01 36.14
CA GLU A 290 -59.96 -6.93 37.09
C GLU A 290 -61.41 -7.08 37.57
N LYS A 291 -61.59 -7.44 38.83
CA LYS A 291 -62.65 -6.88 39.68
C LYS A 291 -62.49 -7.34 41.13
N GLU A 292 -62.58 -6.33 42.01
CA GLU A 292 -62.83 -6.38 43.45
C GLU A 292 -61.62 -6.40 44.41
N LYS A 293 -61.59 -5.30 45.18
CA LYS A 293 -61.29 -5.19 46.62
C LYS A 293 -59.86 -4.86 47.05
N GLU A 294 -59.79 -3.64 47.60
CA GLU A 294 -59.09 -3.17 48.79
C GLU A 294 -58.31 -4.17 49.67
N ASN A 295 -57.21 -3.61 50.20
CA ASN A 295 -56.47 -3.89 51.43
C ASN A 295 -55.28 -4.86 51.40
N GLU A 296 -54.19 -4.35 52.02
CA GLU A 296 -53.01 -5.05 52.57
C GLU A 296 -52.05 -5.65 51.51
N ASN A 297 -50.72 -5.59 51.58
CA ASN A 297 -49.75 -5.32 52.64
C ASN A 297 -48.38 -4.97 51.99
N LEU A 298 -47.53 -4.24 52.73
CA LEU A 298 -46.06 -4.21 52.50
C LEU A 298 -45.52 -5.65 52.59
N PRO A 299 -44.65 -6.15 51.67
CA PRO A 299 -43.21 -5.86 51.71
C PRO A 299 -42.48 -6.08 50.35
N GLU A 300 -42.57 -5.14 49.39
CA GLU A 300 -41.84 -5.28 48.10
C GLU A 300 -40.87 -4.14 47.80
N LYS A 301 -40.73 -3.16 48.69
CA LYS A 301 -39.81 -2.03 48.50
C LYS A 301 -38.41 -2.23 49.08
N GLU A 302 -38.20 -3.20 49.98
CA GLU A 302 -36.88 -3.40 50.60
C GLU A 302 -35.94 -4.28 49.74
N ASN A 303 -36.46 -5.32 49.09
CA ASN A 303 -35.66 -6.21 48.23
C ASN A 303 -35.14 -5.55 46.93
N LYS A 304 -35.74 -4.44 46.50
CA LYS A 304 -35.32 -3.74 45.28
C LYS A 304 -34.18 -2.75 45.53
N ILE A 305 -34.12 -2.18 46.73
CA ILE A 305 -33.08 -1.23 47.14
C ILE A 305 -31.79 -1.96 47.50
N GLU A 306 -31.87 -3.16 48.06
CA GLU A 306 -30.69 -3.97 48.41
C GLU A 306 -29.95 -4.49 47.17
N LYS A 307 -30.69 -4.92 46.13
CA LYS A 307 -30.10 -5.38 44.86
C LYS A 307 -29.52 -4.27 43.99
N GLU A 308 -29.98 -3.02 44.12
CA GLU A 308 -29.38 -1.89 43.41
C GLU A 308 -28.09 -1.42 44.09
N LYS A 309 -28.01 -1.49 45.44
CA LYS A 309 -26.77 -1.17 46.17
C LYS A 309 -25.65 -2.18 45.93
N GLU A 310 -25.95 -3.48 45.94
CA GLU A 310 -24.95 -4.52 45.63
C GLU A 310 -24.38 -4.37 44.21
N LYS A 311 -25.18 -3.87 43.26
CA LYS A 311 -24.75 -3.66 41.88
C LYS A 311 -23.87 -2.42 41.72
N GLU A 312 -24.13 -1.36 42.48
CA GLU A 312 -23.30 -0.16 42.48
C GLU A 312 -21.94 -0.40 43.16
N GLU A 313 -21.91 -1.19 44.24
CA GLU A 313 -20.69 -1.53 44.98
C GLU A 313 -19.73 -2.38 44.12
N ILE A 314 -20.24 -3.36 43.37
CA ILE A 314 -19.45 -4.17 42.43
C ILE A 314 -18.89 -3.33 41.26
N ILE A 315 -19.60 -2.28 40.83
CA ILE A 315 -19.17 -1.38 39.75
C ILE A 315 -18.09 -0.40 40.23
N GLU A 316 -18.13 0.06 41.47
CA GLU A 316 -17.06 0.88 42.05
C GLU A 316 -15.79 0.06 42.30
N GLU A 317 -15.93 -1.18 42.81
CA GLU A 317 -14.78 -2.06 43.09
C GLU A 317 -14.07 -2.54 41.81
N THR A 318 -14.79 -2.66 40.68
CA THR A 318 -14.17 -2.93 39.37
C THR A 318 -13.49 -1.70 38.77
N LYS A 319 -14.03 -0.49 38.98
CA LYS A 319 -13.42 0.76 38.51
C LYS A 319 -12.18 1.15 39.29
N GLU A 320 -12.12 0.86 40.59
CA GLU A 320 -10.91 1.08 41.40
C GLU A 320 -9.79 0.08 41.04
N ASN A 321 -10.13 -1.19 40.79
CA ASN A 321 -9.16 -2.19 40.30
C ASN A 321 -8.64 -1.88 38.89
N GLU A 322 -9.47 -1.41 37.95
CA GLU A 322 -9.00 -0.99 36.62
C GLU A 322 -8.07 0.23 36.69
N LYS A 323 -8.29 1.13 37.66
CA LYS A 323 -7.47 2.33 37.85
C LYS A 323 -6.13 2.01 38.51
N GLU A 324 -6.09 1.07 39.46
CA GLU A 324 -4.82 0.56 40.04
C GLU A 324 -3.98 -0.23 39.02
N ILE A 325 -4.61 -0.97 38.10
CA ILE A 325 -3.90 -1.67 37.02
C ILE A 325 -3.33 -0.69 35.99
N LEU A 326 -4.01 0.43 35.73
CA LEU A 326 -3.51 1.46 34.80
C LEU A 326 -2.36 2.30 35.37
N ASP A 327 -2.32 2.51 36.68
CA ASP A 327 -1.29 3.36 37.32
C ASP A 327 0.03 2.61 37.64
N CYS A 328 0.07 1.28 37.51
CA CYS A 328 1.26 0.47 37.82
C CYS A 328 2.07 -0.02 36.61
N VAL A 329 1.70 0.35 35.38
CA VAL A 329 2.51 0.02 34.19
C VAL A 329 3.03 1.30 33.56
N GLU A 330 4.16 1.81 34.08
CA GLU A 330 5.05 2.63 33.26
C GLU A 330 5.56 1.73 32.12
N ILE A 331 4.79 1.65 31.02
CA ILE A 331 5.28 1.04 29.78
C ILE A 331 6.49 1.87 29.38
N PRO A 332 7.71 1.29 29.38
CA PRO A 332 8.88 2.03 28.96
C PRO A 332 8.61 2.49 27.54
N ARG A 333 8.68 3.80 27.29
CA ARG A 333 8.72 4.32 25.91
C ARG A 333 9.98 3.78 25.27
N VAL A 334 9.88 2.59 24.68
CA VAL A 334 10.93 1.99 23.85
C VAL A 334 11.25 3.04 22.81
N ARG A 335 12.48 3.57 22.85
CA ARG A 335 12.98 4.43 21.78
C ARG A 335 12.97 3.59 20.51
N LYS A 336 11.91 3.73 19.70
CA LYS A 336 11.76 3.00 18.44
C LYS A 336 12.96 3.33 17.55
N VAL A 337 13.65 2.28 17.11
CA VAL A 337 14.77 2.40 16.19
C VAL A 337 14.19 2.84 14.85
N PRO A 338 14.71 3.90 14.20
CA PRO A 338 14.22 4.32 12.90
C PRO A 338 14.37 3.18 11.89
N ARG A 339 13.29 2.85 11.19
CA ARG A 339 13.30 1.77 10.20
C ARG A 339 14.09 2.21 8.97
N LYS A 340 14.88 1.32 8.41
CA LYS A 340 15.56 1.52 7.13
C LYS A 340 14.54 1.48 5.99
N VAL A 341 14.69 2.39 5.04
CA VAL A 341 13.80 2.50 3.89
C VAL A 341 14.50 1.92 2.67
N ILE A 342 13.89 0.89 2.09
CA ILE A 342 14.40 0.17 0.92
C ILE A 342 13.49 0.47 -0.26
N LEU A 343 14.05 1.03 -1.33
CA LEU A 343 13.29 1.27 -2.56
C LEU A 343 13.66 0.26 -3.63
N HIS A 344 12.64 -0.38 -4.21
CA HIS A 344 12.80 -1.09 -5.47
C HIS A 344 12.54 -0.13 -6.62
N LEU A 345 13.45 -0.08 -7.58
CA LEU A 345 13.40 0.80 -8.75
C LEU A 345 13.50 -0.01 -10.04
N GLY A 346 13.32 0.65 -11.18
CA GLY A 346 13.61 0.08 -12.48
C GLY A 346 13.62 1.15 -13.57
N HIS A 347 13.57 0.74 -14.83
CA HIS A 347 13.56 1.65 -15.98
C HIS A 347 12.22 2.37 -16.18
N TRP A 348 11.84 3.20 -15.21
CA TRP A 348 10.62 4.00 -15.17
C TRP A 348 10.50 4.90 -16.41
N GLY A 349 9.40 4.75 -17.15
CA GLY A 349 9.13 5.54 -18.36
C GLY A 349 10.00 5.19 -19.57
N CYS A 350 10.84 4.16 -19.53
CA CYS A 350 11.78 3.85 -20.63
C CYS A 350 11.27 2.84 -21.66
N GLY A 351 10.12 2.21 -21.41
CA GLY A 351 9.45 1.33 -22.38
C GLY A 351 8.63 2.14 -23.38
N THR A 352 7.31 1.95 -23.37
CA THR A 352 6.36 2.63 -24.26
C THR A 352 6.46 4.17 -24.27
N TYR A 353 6.94 4.78 -23.18
CA TYR A 353 7.04 6.24 -23.07
C TYR A 353 8.32 6.82 -23.67
N GLY A 354 9.30 6.00 -24.06
CA GLY A 354 10.52 6.44 -24.77
C GLY A 354 11.58 7.11 -23.89
N GLY A 355 11.49 6.98 -22.58
CA GLY A 355 12.42 7.57 -21.62
C GLY A 355 13.85 7.05 -21.76
N ASN A 356 14.84 7.91 -21.53
CA ASN A 356 16.25 7.53 -21.59
C ASN A 356 16.64 6.75 -20.31
N LYS A 357 17.02 5.47 -20.46
CA LYS A 357 17.34 4.58 -19.32
C LYS A 357 18.47 5.11 -18.44
N VAL A 358 19.49 5.76 -19.02
CA VAL A 358 20.64 6.31 -18.29
C VAL A 358 20.22 7.53 -17.47
N LEU A 359 19.53 8.49 -18.10
CA LEU A 359 19.02 9.68 -17.42
C LEU A 359 18.04 9.33 -16.29
N MET A 360 17.10 8.41 -16.56
CA MET A 360 16.12 7.97 -15.56
C MET A 360 16.79 7.27 -14.37
N THR A 361 17.83 6.47 -14.62
CA THR A 361 18.62 5.86 -13.54
C THR A 361 19.29 6.96 -12.69
N LEU A 362 19.99 7.89 -13.34
CA LEU A 362 20.69 8.99 -12.66
C LEU A 362 19.75 9.80 -11.78
N LEU A 363 18.60 10.23 -12.32
CA LEU A 363 17.67 11.10 -11.60
C LEU A 363 16.93 10.38 -10.47
N GLN A 364 16.56 9.11 -10.65
CA GLN A 364 15.96 8.31 -9.58
C GLN A 364 16.96 8.10 -8.42
N LEU A 365 18.21 7.74 -8.71
CA LEU A 365 19.23 7.56 -7.67
C LEU A 365 19.60 8.87 -6.96
N LEU A 366 19.68 9.98 -7.70
CA LEU A 366 19.87 11.31 -7.12
C LEU A 366 18.72 11.67 -6.16
N ALA A 367 17.47 11.42 -6.58
CA ALA A 367 16.29 11.65 -5.76
C ALA A 367 16.27 10.76 -4.51
N ALA A 368 16.65 9.49 -4.61
CA ALA A 368 16.73 8.56 -3.48
C ALA A 368 17.74 9.05 -2.42
N LYS A 369 18.94 9.47 -2.88
CA LYS A 369 19.97 10.06 -2.01
C LYS A 369 19.47 11.32 -1.32
N ALA A 370 18.78 12.21 -2.05
CA ALA A 370 18.22 13.44 -1.51
C ALA A 370 17.05 13.22 -0.54
N ALA A 371 16.26 12.16 -0.75
CA ALA A 371 15.14 11.78 0.10
C ALA A 371 15.56 11.03 1.39
N GLY A 372 16.84 10.67 1.53
CA GLY A 372 17.34 9.97 2.71
C GLY A 372 17.08 8.46 2.72
N VAL A 373 16.85 7.86 1.56
CA VAL A 373 16.67 6.41 1.38
C VAL A 373 17.93 5.66 1.81
N ASP A 374 17.79 4.52 2.48
CA ASP A 374 18.91 3.69 2.93
C ASP A 374 19.51 2.88 1.79
N ASN A 375 18.67 2.07 1.14
CA ASN A 375 19.09 1.18 0.06
C ASN A 375 18.13 1.23 -1.12
N VAL A 376 18.67 0.92 -2.29
CA VAL A 376 17.96 0.81 -3.56
C VAL A 376 18.27 -0.54 -4.18
N TYR A 377 17.24 -1.29 -4.57
CA TYR A 377 17.34 -2.42 -5.48
C TYR A 377 16.84 -1.99 -6.87
N TYR A 378 17.72 -1.96 -7.85
CA TYR A 378 17.39 -1.52 -9.21
C TYR A 378 17.21 -2.72 -10.14
N HIS A 379 15.97 -2.93 -10.60
CA HIS A 379 15.59 -4.04 -11.46
C HIS A 379 15.76 -3.66 -12.94
N THR A 380 16.70 -4.31 -13.63
CA THR A 380 17.11 -3.97 -15.00
C THR A 380 16.53 -4.90 -16.06
N PHE A 381 16.12 -6.12 -15.65
CA PHE A 381 15.50 -7.18 -16.44
C PHE A 381 16.33 -7.75 -17.62
N THR A 382 17.26 -6.98 -18.17
CA THR A 382 18.00 -7.31 -19.39
C THR A 382 19.44 -6.84 -19.28
N LYS A 383 20.33 -7.45 -20.08
CA LYS A 383 21.73 -7.03 -20.15
C LYS A 383 21.89 -5.55 -20.56
N ILE A 384 21.11 -5.10 -21.54
CA ILE A 384 21.11 -3.70 -21.98
C ILE A 384 20.66 -2.79 -20.83
N GLY A 385 19.65 -3.22 -20.07
CA GLY A 385 19.22 -2.54 -18.85
C GLY A 385 20.35 -2.37 -17.84
N SER A 386 21.10 -3.45 -17.55
CA SER A 386 22.26 -3.41 -16.64
C SER A 386 23.36 -2.47 -17.15
N GLU A 387 23.65 -2.46 -18.45
CA GLU A 387 24.61 -1.53 -19.04
C GLU A 387 24.15 -0.06 -18.90
N CYS A 388 22.87 0.22 -19.11
CA CYS A 388 22.29 1.54 -18.89
C CYS A 388 22.31 1.94 -17.40
N PHE A 389 22.05 1.00 -16.49
CA PHE A 389 22.13 1.24 -15.05
C PHE A 389 23.55 1.66 -14.65
N ASN A 390 24.57 0.89 -15.05
CA ASN A 390 25.97 1.18 -14.75
C ASN A 390 26.40 2.55 -15.25
N LYS A 391 26.03 2.91 -16.50
CA LYS A 391 26.28 4.26 -17.05
C LYS A 391 25.58 5.36 -16.25
N GLY A 392 24.37 5.09 -15.75
CA GLY A 392 23.60 6.01 -14.92
C GLY A 392 24.25 6.25 -13.56
N VAL A 393 24.75 5.18 -12.92
CA VAL A 393 25.52 5.23 -11.67
C VAL A 393 26.81 6.02 -11.88
N GLU A 394 27.61 5.68 -12.89
CA GLU A 394 28.85 6.38 -13.22
C GLU A 394 28.60 7.88 -13.47
N SER A 395 27.57 8.21 -14.24
CA SER A 395 27.18 9.60 -14.51
C SER A 395 26.77 10.35 -13.23
N LEU A 396 26.08 9.68 -12.31
CA LEU A 396 25.72 10.25 -11.00
C LEU A 396 26.97 10.47 -10.13
N GLU A 397 27.87 9.51 -10.05
CA GLU A 397 29.09 9.62 -9.24
C GLU A 397 29.97 10.78 -9.71
N ASN A 398 30.19 10.88 -11.03
CA ASN A 398 30.91 11.99 -11.64
C ASN A 398 30.23 13.33 -11.34
N LEU A 399 28.90 13.40 -11.49
CA LEU A 399 28.13 14.60 -11.17
C LEU A 399 28.32 14.99 -9.68
N LEU A 400 28.17 14.04 -8.76
CA LEU A 400 28.28 14.28 -7.32
C LEU A 400 29.68 14.76 -6.92
N GLN A 401 30.76 14.24 -7.53
CA GLN A 401 32.11 14.74 -7.30
C GLN A 401 32.26 16.23 -7.64
N GLU A 402 31.55 16.71 -8.65
CA GLU A 402 31.66 18.10 -9.10
C GLU A 402 30.73 19.09 -8.39
N VAL A 403 29.60 18.61 -7.84
CA VAL A 403 28.54 19.49 -7.30
C VAL A 403 28.34 19.38 -5.79
N THR A 404 28.91 18.36 -5.14
CA THR A 404 28.79 18.19 -3.69
C THR A 404 29.64 19.22 -2.96
N GLU A 405 28.97 20.05 -2.16
CA GLU A 405 29.61 21.01 -1.26
C GLU A 405 30.09 20.29 0.01
N LYS A 406 30.77 21.02 0.90
CA LYS A 406 31.11 20.50 2.24
C LYS A 406 29.84 19.96 2.94
N GLU A 407 30.02 18.95 3.79
CA GLU A 407 28.96 18.33 4.59
C GLU A 407 27.89 17.59 3.76
N ASN A 408 28.25 17.03 2.59
CA ASN A 408 27.34 16.26 1.74
C ASN A 408 26.05 17.03 1.37
N ARG A 409 26.21 18.31 1.02
CA ARG A 409 25.11 19.15 0.54
C ARG A 409 25.16 19.33 -0.97
N LEU A 410 24.01 19.22 -1.62
CA LEU A 410 23.84 19.50 -3.04
C LEU A 410 23.10 20.80 -3.28
N ASN A 411 23.65 21.65 -4.14
CA ASN A 411 22.88 22.71 -4.76
C ASN A 411 22.04 22.13 -5.90
N ILE A 412 20.74 21.93 -5.68
CA ILE A 412 19.89 21.19 -6.64
C ILE A 412 19.74 21.92 -7.97
N ASP A 413 19.57 23.24 -7.97
CA ASP A 413 19.46 24.00 -9.23
C ASP A 413 20.75 23.90 -10.07
N LYS A 414 21.92 24.01 -9.43
CA LYS A 414 23.21 23.83 -10.10
C LYS A 414 23.35 22.39 -10.61
N THR A 415 22.94 21.40 -9.81
CA THR A 415 23.03 19.97 -10.14
C THR A 415 22.17 19.64 -11.36
N LEU A 416 20.89 20.02 -11.38
CA LEU A 416 19.99 19.73 -12.48
C LEU A 416 20.37 20.47 -13.78
N LYS A 417 20.94 21.68 -13.68
CA LYS A 417 21.54 22.37 -14.84
C LYS A 417 22.72 21.61 -15.43
N LYS A 418 23.56 20.97 -14.61
CA LYS A 418 24.62 20.11 -15.13
C LYS A 418 24.08 18.85 -15.79
N VAL A 419 23.02 18.26 -15.24
CA VAL A 419 22.34 17.12 -15.91
C VAL A 419 21.80 17.52 -17.29
N GLU A 420 21.21 18.71 -17.42
CA GLU A 420 20.81 19.24 -18.73
C GLU A 420 22.00 19.36 -19.71
N GLN A 421 23.15 19.85 -19.22
CA GLN A 421 24.38 19.98 -20.01
C GLN A 421 24.98 18.63 -20.44
N MET A 422 24.58 17.51 -19.84
CA MET A 422 24.95 16.17 -20.30
C MET A 422 24.23 15.79 -21.62
N ASN A 423 23.28 16.61 -22.10
CA ASN A 423 22.63 16.49 -23.40
C ASN A 423 21.98 15.11 -23.67
N PHE A 424 21.38 14.50 -22.64
CA PHE A 424 20.60 13.28 -22.84
C PHE A 424 19.44 13.51 -23.81
N GLU A 425 19.16 12.51 -24.64
CA GLU A 425 18.07 12.53 -25.62
C GLU A 425 17.04 11.45 -25.30
N TRP A 426 15.79 11.73 -25.65
CA TRP A 426 14.71 10.75 -25.66
C TRP A 426 15.10 9.55 -26.52
N SER A 427 14.83 8.34 -26.03
CA SER A 427 15.08 7.13 -26.80
C SER A 427 14.15 7.11 -28.01
N LYS A 428 14.64 6.63 -29.15
CA LYS A 428 13.74 6.30 -30.25
C LYS A 428 12.77 5.23 -29.73
N LEU A 429 11.48 5.49 -29.82
CA LEU A 429 10.45 4.47 -29.66
C LEU A 429 10.77 3.41 -30.71
N ASP A 430 11.42 2.30 -30.33
CA ASP A 430 11.58 1.03 -31.09
C ASP A 430 12.80 0.19 -30.61
N GLU A 431 12.98 -0.01 -29.30
CA GLU A 431 13.91 -1.03 -28.76
C GLU A 431 13.23 -1.91 -27.69
N ASN A 432 12.05 -2.44 -28.00
CA ASN A 432 11.39 -3.52 -27.23
C ASN A 432 11.50 -4.85 -27.95
#